data_AF-A0A0P0VI02-F1
#
_entry.id   AF-A0A0P0VI02-F1
#
_cell.length_a   1.000
_cell.length_b   1.000
_cell.length_c   1.000
_cell.angle_alpha   90.00
_cell.angle_beta   90.00
_cell.angle_gamma   90.00
#
_symmetry.space_group_name_H-M   'P 1'
#
loop_
_entity.id
_entity.type
_entity.pdbx_description
1 polymer ?
#
loop_
_entity_poly.entity_id
_entity_poly.type
_entity_poly.pdbx_seq_one_letter_code
_entity_poly.pdbx_strand_id
1 'polypeptide(L)'
;MVLSKVEVNLIRLLEAAPRQQNQTKLVHYVTTARELLEQLGSETTPEGISSVSKAKTSEYSEKIEALAARLAAPEPENEMPVDENREVESSYEGDKPGSPISLSSGLRRRPM
;
A
#
# COMPACT_ATOMS: atom_id res chain seq x y z
N MET A 1 -16.95 -14.49 -4.61
CA MET A 1 -15.65 -14.81 -5.22
C MET A 1 -14.59 -14.13 -4.36
N VAL A 2 -13.65 -14.88 -3.78
CA VAL A 2 -12.58 -14.30 -2.96
C VAL A 2 -11.40 -14.07 -3.89
N LEU A 3 -10.93 -12.82 -3.98
CA LEU A 3 -9.76 -12.47 -4.78
C LEU A 3 -8.49 -12.96 -4.09
N SER A 4 -7.47 -13.33 -4.87
CA SER A 4 -6.19 -13.72 -4.30
C SER A 4 -5.47 -12.52 -3.68
N LYS A 5 -4.51 -12.80 -2.79
CA LYS A 5 -3.69 -11.75 -2.18
C LYS A 5 -2.92 -10.95 -3.24
N VAL A 6 -2.46 -11.62 -4.30
CA VAL A 6 -1.73 -11.01 -5.41
C VAL A 6 -2.66 -10.08 -6.19
N GLU A 7 -3.86 -10.53 -6.56
CA GLU A 7 -4.84 -9.69 -7.27
C GLU A 7 -5.23 -8.46 -6.46
N VAL A 8 -5.48 -8.64 -5.15
CA VAL A 8 -5.82 -7.54 -4.25
C VAL A 8 -4.69 -6.53 -4.12
N ASN A 9 -3.44 -6.99 -4.03
CA ASN A 9 -2.28 -6.10 -3.98
C ASN A 9 -2.11 -5.33 -5.30
N LEU A 10 -2.30 -6.00 -6.43
CA LEU A 10 -2.23 -5.39 -7.76
C LEU A 10 -3.29 -4.29 -7.92
N ILE A 11 -4.55 -4.57 -7.56
CA ILE A 11 -5.64 -3.57 -7.63
C ILE A 11 -5.28 -2.33 -6.80
N ARG A 12 -4.86 -2.49 -5.54
CA ARG A 12 -4.50 -1.35 -4.69
C ARG A 12 -3.35 -0.53 -5.26
N LEU A 13 -2.36 -1.20 -5.84
CA LEU A 13 -1.22 -0.53 -6.45
C LEU A 13 -1.65 0.28 -7.68
N LEU A 14 -2.52 -0.28 -8.52
CA LEU A 14 -3.07 0.40 -9.70
C LEU A 14 -3.99 1.58 -9.33
N GLU A 15 -4.69 1.50 -8.20
CA GLU A 15 -5.49 2.62 -7.69
C GLU A 15 -4.62 3.74 -7.08
N ALA A 16 -3.51 3.39 -6.44
CA ALA A 16 -2.60 4.35 -5.81
C ALA A 16 -1.68 5.06 -6.82
N ALA A 17 -1.23 4.36 -7.87
CA ALA A 17 -0.22 4.87 -8.80
C ALA A 17 -0.60 6.16 -9.58
N PRO A 18 -1.86 6.36 -10.01
CA PRO A 18 -2.29 7.62 -10.61
C PRO A 18 -2.15 8.84 -9.69
N ARG A 19 -2.20 8.64 -8.38
CA ARG A 19 -2.11 9.72 -7.37
C ARG A 19 -0.66 10.07 -7.02
N GLN A 20 0.30 9.26 -7.42
CA GLN A 20 1.72 9.46 -7.12
C GLN A 20 2.35 10.52 -8.03
N GLN A 21 2.91 11.56 -7.40
CA GLN A 21 3.66 12.62 -8.08
C GLN A 21 5.17 12.34 -8.12
N ASN A 22 5.69 11.55 -7.18
CA ASN A 22 7.10 11.19 -7.19
C ASN A 22 7.40 10.19 -8.32
N GLN A 23 8.16 10.65 -9.32
CA GLN A 23 8.52 9.87 -10.51
C GLN A 23 9.25 8.56 -10.15
N THR A 24 10.19 8.57 -9.20
CA THR A 24 10.90 7.36 -8.75
C THR A 24 9.95 6.34 -8.13
N LYS A 25 9.01 6.78 -7.29
CA LYS A 25 7.98 5.90 -6.73
C LYS A 25 7.05 5.36 -7.82
N LEU A 26 6.69 6.18 -8.81
CA LEU A 26 5.85 5.75 -9.92
C LEU A 26 6.55 4.70 -10.78
N VAL A 27 7.85 4.86 -11.06
CA VAL A 27 8.69 3.82 -11.71
C VAL A 27 8.63 2.52 -10.91
N HIS A 28 8.86 2.59 -9.60
CA HIS A 28 8.79 1.42 -8.72
C HIS A 28 7.41 0.74 -8.78
N TYR A 29 6.33 1.50 -8.70
CA TYR A 29 4.97 0.96 -8.77
C TYR A 29 4.69 0.27 -10.10
N VAL A 30 5.14 0.83 -11.23
CA VAL A 30 5.01 0.18 -12.54
C VAL A 30 5.79 -1.14 -12.58
N THR A 31 7.02 -1.16 -12.05
CA THR A 31 7.83 -2.38 -11.98
C THR A 31 7.15 -3.46 -11.13
N THR A 32 6.70 -3.11 -9.92
CA THR A 32 6.03 -4.05 -9.01
C THR A 32 4.69 -4.52 -9.58
N ALA A 33 3.94 -3.67 -10.27
CA ALA A 33 2.68 -4.08 -10.90
C ALA A 33 2.90 -5.15 -11.99
N ARG A 34 4.00 -5.06 -12.75
CA ARG A 34 4.36 -6.09 -13.74
C ARG A 34 4.70 -7.43 -13.09
N GLU A 35 5.49 -7.42 -12.02
CA GLU A 35 5.78 -8.65 -11.25
C GLU A 35 4.52 -9.28 -10.67
N LEU A 36 3.62 -8.48 -10.08
CA LEU A 36 2.36 -8.98 -9.53
C LEU A 36 1.46 -9.55 -10.63
N LEU A 37 1.43 -8.96 -11.82
CA LEU A 37 0.67 -9.47 -12.96
C LEU A 37 1.23 -10.81 -13.46
N GLU A 38 2.55 -10.97 -13.50
CA GLU A 38 3.22 -12.22 -13.86
C GLU A 38 2.94 -13.33 -12.82
N GLN A 39 3.02 -12.99 -11.53
CA GLN A 39 2.65 -13.90 -10.44
C GLN A 39 1.18 -14.32 -10.54
N LEU A 40 0.29 -13.38 -10.82
CA LEU A 40 -1.14 -13.64 -10.97
C LEU A 40 -1.45 -14.54 -12.18
N GLY A 41 -0.72 -14.36 -13.29
CA GLY A 41 -0.82 -15.23 -14.46
C GLY A 41 -0.31 -16.66 -14.19
N SER A 42 0.64 -16.81 -13.27
CA SER A 42 1.16 -18.10 -12.83
C SER A 42 0.35 -18.73 -11.68
N GLU A 43 -0.55 -17.96 -11.06
CA GLU A 43 -1.38 -18.41 -9.93
C GLU A 43 -2.52 -19.28 -10.45
N THR A 44 -2.41 -20.58 -10.21
CA THR A 44 -3.47 -21.55 -10.46
C THR A 44 -4.15 -21.95 -9.15
N THR A 45 -5.46 -22.18 -9.22
CA THR A 45 -6.20 -22.81 -8.12
C THR A 45 -5.69 -24.24 -7.92
N PRO A 46 -5.91 -24.89 -6.76
CA PRO A 46 -5.52 -26.29 -6.57
C PRO A 46 -6.14 -27.25 -7.61
N GLU A 47 -7.20 -26.85 -8.29
CA GLU A 47 -7.79 -27.57 -9.43
C GLU A 47 -7.07 -27.34 -10.78
N GLY A 48 -5.97 -26.57 -10.79
CA GLY A 48 -5.20 -26.23 -11.99
C GLY A 48 -5.85 -25.18 -12.88
N ILE A 49 -6.91 -24.51 -12.41
CA ILE A 49 -7.63 -23.48 -13.16
C ILE A 49 -6.94 -22.15 -12.92
N SER A 50 -6.79 -21.31 -13.95
CA SER A 50 -6.26 -19.96 -13.75
C SER A 50 -7.15 -19.18 -12.77
N SER A 51 -6.53 -18.57 -11.77
CA SER A 51 -7.23 -17.80 -10.73
C SER A 51 -7.97 -16.58 -11.30
N VAL A 52 -7.55 -16.08 -12.47
CA VAL A 52 -8.06 -14.85 -13.10
C VAL A 52 -8.37 -15.09 -14.58
N SER A 53 -9.43 -14.45 -15.07
CA SER A 53 -9.80 -14.54 -16.49
C SER A 53 -8.84 -13.75 -17.38
N LYS A 54 -8.62 -14.22 -18.61
CA LYS A 54 -7.78 -13.52 -19.60
C LYS A 54 -8.18 -12.06 -19.83
N ALA A 55 -9.48 -11.77 -19.79
CA ALA A 55 -9.99 -10.41 -19.94
C ALA A 55 -9.48 -9.47 -18.82
N LYS A 56 -9.51 -9.94 -17.56
CA LYS A 56 -8.98 -9.18 -16.42
C LYS A 56 -7.47 -8.99 -16.50
N THR A 57 -6.72 -10.04 -16.86
CA THR A 57 -5.26 -9.94 -17.04
C THR A 57 -4.90 -8.88 -18.09
N SER A 58 -5.67 -8.82 -19.19
CA SER A 58 -5.52 -7.79 -20.22
C SER A 58 -5.84 -6.38 -19.68
N GLU A 59 -6.93 -6.23 -18.92
CA GLU A 59 -7.31 -4.95 -18.33
C GLU A 59 -6.23 -4.43 -17.36
N TYR A 60 -5.67 -5.30 -16.53
CA TYR A 60 -4.55 -4.93 -15.66
C TYR A 60 -3.30 -4.55 -16.46
N SER A 61 -3.00 -5.28 -17.54
CA SER A 61 -1.88 -4.95 -18.43
C SER A 61 -2.03 -3.55 -19.03
N GLU A 62 -3.22 -3.21 -19.55
CA GLU A 62 -3.51 -1.91 -20.14
C GLU A 62 -3.35 -0.77 -19.12
N LYS A 63 -3.82 -0.97 -17.87
CA LYS A 63 -3.63 0.01 -16.79
C LYS A 63 -2.15 0.24 -16.48
N ILE A 64 -1.34 -0.82 -16.47
CA ILE A 64 0.11 -0.71 -16.25
C ILE A 64 0.78 0.05 -17.40
N GLU A 65 0.40 -0.26 -18.65
CA GLU A 65 0.92 0.43 -19.83
C GLU A 65 0.57 1.92 -19.83
N ALA A 66 -0.65 2.29 -19.43
CA ALA A 66 -1.03 3.69 -19.29
C ALA A 66 -0.18 4.44 -18.25
N LEU A 67 0.15 3.79 -17.12
CA LEU A 67 1.07 4.35 -16.12
C LEU A 67 2.48 4.51 -16.67
N ALA A 68 2.97 3.52 -17.43
CA ALA A 68 4.28 3.58 -18.07
C ALA A 68 4.35 4.66 -19.17
N ALA A 69 3.27 4.86 -19.93
CA ALA A 69 3.18 5.94 -20.91
C ALA A 69 3.27 7.31 -20.22
N ARG A 70 2.67 7.47 -19.03
CA ARG A 70 2.77 8.69 -18.23
C ARG A 70 4.21 9.00 -17.79
N LEU A 71 5.01 7.97 -17.49
CA LEU A 71 6.45 8.11 -17.21
C LEU A 71 7.27 8.52 -18.44
N ALA A 72 6.83 8.13 -19.63
CA ALA A 72 7.52 8.45 -20.88
C ALA A 72 7.14 9.84 -21.44
N ALA A 73 5.99 10.38 -21.04
CA ALA A 73 5.55 11.71 -21.41
C ALA A 73 6.31 12.79 -20.61
N PRO A 74 6.75 13.91 -21.23
CA PRO A 74 7.28 15.04 -20.48
C PRO A 74 6.15 15.64 -19.64
N GLU A 75 6.33 15.66 -18.31
CA GLU A 75 5.35 16.22 -17.39
C GLU A 75 5.26 17.74 -17.61
N PRO A 76 4.07 18.34 -17.82
CA PRO A 76 3.93 19.77 -17.65
C PRO A 76 4.14 20.08 -16.18
N GLU A 77 5.23 20.78 -15.88
CA GLU A 77 5.54 21.35 -14.57
C GLU A 77 4.33 22.15 -14.07
N ASN A 78 3.52 21.57 -13.20
CA ASN A 78 2.46 22.30 -12.52
C ASN A 78 2.67 22.17 -11.02
N GLU A 79 3.34 23.19 -10.52
CA GLU A 79 3.65 23.44 -9.13
C GLU A 79 2.38 23.44 -8.27
N MET A 80 2.23 22.45 -7.39
CA MET A 80 1.68 22.69 -6.06
C MET A 80 2.32 21.71 -5.08
N PRO A 81 3.03 22.19 -4.05
CA PRO A 81 3.58 21.32 -3.03
C PRO A 81 2.43 20.91 -2.12
N VAL A 82 2.09 19.63 -2.10
CA VAL A 82 1.30 19.08 -0.99
C VAL A 82 2.20 18.13 -0.24
N ASP A 83 2.69 18.67 0.88
CA ASP A 83 3.35 17.96 1.95
C ASP A 83 2.56 16.70 2.32
N GLU A 84 3.07 15.54 1.90
CA GLU A 84 2.61 14.25 2.39
C GLU A 84 3.69 13.65 3.30
N ASN A 85 4.19 14.45 4.25
CA ASN A 85 4.72 13.96 5.53
C ASN A 85 3.62 13.97 6.59
N ARG A 86 2.55 13.23 6.33
CA ARG A 86 1.57 12.80 7.34
C ARG A 86 0.97 11.53 6.71
N GLU A 87 1.09 10.33 7.24
CA GLU A 87 0.96 9.94 8.65
C GLU A 87 1.64 8.57 8.82
N VAL A 88 2.86 8.51 9.37
CA VAL A 88 3.37 7.30 10.05
C VAL A 88 4.18 7.74 11.27
N GLU A 89 3.50 8.32 12.25
CA GLU A 89 3.81 7.94 13.63
C GLU A 89 2.73 6.96 14.07
N SER A 90 3.14 5.69 13.96
CA SER A 90 2.59 4.58 14.72
C SER A 90 2.51 4.96 16.20
N SER A 91 1.39 5.53 16.64
CA SER A 91 1.06 5.63 18.05
C SER A 91 0.26 4.40 18.43
N TYR A 92 0.95 3.39 18.95
CA TYR A 92 0.37 2.43 19.87
C TYR A 92 1.15 2.52 21.19
N GLU A 93 0.56 3.15 22.20
CA GLU A 93 0.28 2.50 23.49
C GLU A 93 -0.48 3.46 24.43
N GLY A 94 -1.56 2.95 25.02
CA GLY A 94 -1.96 3.35 26.36
C GLY A 94 -3.12 4.34 26.49
N ASP A 95 -4.32 3.79 26.58
CA ASP A 95 -5.47 4.34 27.31
C ASP A 95 -5.00 5.03 28.61
N LYS A 96 -5.22 6.35 28.72
CA LYS A 96 -5.05 7.12 29.97
C LYS A 96 -6.43 7.53 30.48
N PRO A 97 -7.01 6.84 31.48
CA PRO A 97 -7.98 7.46 32.34
C PRO A 97 -7.24 8.23 33.46
N GLY A 98 -7.71 9.44 33.75
CA GLY A 98 -7.58 9.98 35.10
C GLY A 98 -6.75 11.26 35.23
N SER A 99 -7.48 12.35 35.42
CA SER A 99 -7.09 13.55 36.16
C SER A 99 -6.45 13.23 37.52
N PRO A 100 -5.77 14.19 38.17
CA PRO A 100 -4.94 13.94 39.35
C PRO A 100 -5.83 13.70 40.57
N ILE A 101 -5.71 12.53 41.19
CA ILE A 101 -6.33 12.26 42.48
C ILE A 101 -5.20 11.92 43.45
N SER A 102 -5.01 12.80 44.43
CA SER A 102 -4.32 12.55 45.68
C SER A 102 -4.67 11.17 46.25
N LEU A 103 -3.69 10.51 46.87
CA LEU A 103 -3.72 10.00 48.25
C LEU A 103 -2.73 8.83 48.38
N SER A 104 -1.74 9.09 49.23
CA SER A 104 -0.95 8.14 50.04
C SER A 104 -1.20 6.64 49.85
N SER A 105 -0.15 5.86 49.59
CA SER A 105 0.14 4.69 50.43
C SER A 105 1.51 4.07 50.13
N GLY A 106 2.32 3.93 51.17
CA GLY A 106 3.11 2.71 51.33
C GLY A 106 4.51 2.68 50.74
N LEU A 107 5.38 3.60 51.16
CA LEU A 107 6.83 3.42 51.07
C LEU A 107 7.26 2.20 51.92
N ARG A 108 7.22 0.98 51.35
CA ARG A 108 7.79 -0.19 52.01
C ARG A 108 9.20 -0.43 51.48
N ARG A 109 10.17 0.01 52.29
CA ARG A 109 11.58 -0.39 52.19
C ARG A 109 11.65 -1.91 52.35
N ARG A 110 12.35 -2.58 51.44
CA ARG A 110 12.69 -3.99 51.60
C ARG A 110 13.96 -4.05 52.46
N PRO A 111 14.00 -4.83 53.56
CA PRO A 111 15.22 -5.03 54.31
C PRO A 111 16.08 -6.13 53.67
N MET A 112 17.39 -5.85 53.71
CA MET A 112 18.59 -6.68 53.54
C MET A 112 18.69 -7.51 52.27
#